data_AF-A0A7S0VW76-F1
#
_entry.id   AF-A0A7S0VW76-F1
#
_cell.length_a   1.000
_cell.length_b   1.000
_cell.length_c   1.000
_cell.angle_alpha   90.00
_cell.angle_beta   90.00
_cell.angle_gamma   90.00
#
_symmetry.space_group_name_H-M   'P 1'
#
loop_
_entity.id
_entity.type
_entity.pdbx_description
1 polymer ?
#
loop_
_entity_poly.entity_id
_entity_poly.type
_entity_poly.pdbx_seq_one_letter_code
_entity_poly.pdbx_strand_id
1 'polypeptide(L)'
;EQPPLVGAYYFNWYNIEEQWRRYPRAHEPQLGEYDLSKGEAVLDQHHAWAREAGIDFFAMLWTGAGSDLVQWARADELDTRVADHLAVKNGVKTALVYNLRDVINTNHRGAIDLSDKDSCQIFHDHISHASRTFFQEENYLRIKGSPVLFLHTMRDYVNYKECLKIIFEQVQQEIGTYPYIIGDAVWWSPGSDQMPWADYKHVNVSAVTAFNLVDHSQPSKMGASFAWYGSQLYHD
;
A
#
# COMPACT_ATOMS: atom_id res chain seq x y z
N GLU A 1 27.26 -3.67 -11.93
CA GLU A 1 26.02 -4.02 -11.22
C GLU A 1 25.05 -2.85 -11.39
N GLN A 2 23.74 -3.12 -11.52
CA GLN A 2 22.76 -2.03 -11.49
C GLN A 2 22.60 -1.56 -10.04
N PRO A 3 22.52 -0.25 -9.77
CA PRO A 3 22.27 0.24 -8.43
C PRO A 3 20.92 -0.30 -7.90
N PRO A 4 20.77 -0.49 -6.58
CA PRO A 4 19.50 -0.90 -6.00
C PRO A 4 18.44 0.18 -6.25
N LEU A 5 17.19 -0.26 -6.45
CA LEU A 5 16.05 0.66 -6.46
C LEU A 5 15.73 1.09 -5.03
N VAL A 6 15.55 2.39 -4.82
CA VAL A 6 15.21 2.99 -3.53
C VAL A 6 13.75 3.45 -3.56
N GLY A 7 12.94 2.90 -2.67
CA GLY A 7 11.52 3.27 -2.52
C GLY A 7 11.23 4.00 -1.22
N ALA A 8 10.23 4.87 -1.24
CA ALA A 8 9.71 5.52 -0.03
C ALA A 8 8.20 5.28 0.11
N TYR A 9 7.74 4.94 1.32
CA TYR A 9 6.31 4.89 1.61
C TYR A 9 5.69 6.28 1.49
N TYR A 10 4.55 6.39 0.81
CA TYR A 10 3.89 7.65 0.55
C TYR A 10 2.43 7.58 0.96
N PHE A 11 2.00 8.56 1.77
CA PHE A 11 0.63 8.71 2.23
C PHE A 11 -0.07 9.82 1.45
N ASN A 12 -1.02 9.43 0.60
CA ASN A 12 -1.75 10.33 -0.29
C ASN A 12 -3.02 10.89 0.34
N TRP A 13 -3.17 10.89 1.67
CA TRP A 13 -4.43 11.18 2.35
C TRP A 13 -4.52 12.58 3.00
N TYR A 14 -3.47 13.40 2.89
CA TYR A 14 -3.48 14.69 3.57
C TYR A 14 -4.58 15.61 3.02
N ASN A 15 -5.24 16.35 3.91
CA ASN A 15 -6.47 17.12 3.68
C ASN A 15 -7.76 16.30 3.38
N ILE A 16 -7.70 14.96 3.47
CA ILE A 16 -8.92 14.17 3.70
C ILE A 16 -9.27 14.30 5.18
N GLU A 17 -10.56 14.42 5.53
CA GLU A 17 -11.07 14.34 6.92
C GLU A 17 -10.28 15.11 8.01
N GLU A 18 -9.73 16.28 7.67
CA GLU A 18 -8.91 17.10 8.57
C GLU A 18 -7.71 16.36 9.21
N GLN A 19 -7.07 15.48 8.45
CA GLN A 19 -5.89 14.69 8.87
C GLN A 19 -4.80 15.52 9.57
N TRP A 20 -4.54 16.75 9.10
CA TRP A 20 -3.59 17.67 9.74
C TRP A 20 -3.90 18.01 11.21
N ARG A 21 -5.19 18.01 11.58
CA ARG A 21 -5.64 18.26 12.95
C ARG A 21 -5.82 16.98 13.75
N ARG A 22 -6.19 15.87 13.09
CA ARG A 22 -6.42 14.57 13.74
C ARG A 22 -5.13 13.96 14.29
N TYR A 23 -4.00 14.13 13.59
CA TYR A 23 -2.75 13.48 13.96
C TYR A 23 -1.73 14.50 14.48
N PRO A 24 -1.25 14.35 15.73
CA PRO A 24 -0.22 15.23 16.26
C PRO A 24 1.09 15.04 15.49
N ARG A 25 1.81 16.13 15.26
CA ARG A 25 3.07 16.14 14.51
C ARG A 25 4.18 16.75 15.34
N ALA A 26 5.36 16.13 15.30
CA ALA A 26 6.56 16.64 15.96
C ALA A 26 7.24 17.77 15.17
N HIS A 27 6.98 17.81 13.85
CA HIS A 27 7.58 18.75 12.91
C HIS A 27 6.56 19.27 11.92
N GLU A 28 6.82 20.48 11.42
CA GLU A 28 6.04 21.11 10.37
C GLU A 28 6.63 20.79 8.99
N PRO A 29 5.84 20.33 8.01
CA PRO A 29 6.30 20.21 6.63
C PRO A 29 6.67 21.58 6.06
N GLN A 30 7.66 21.63 5.16
CA GLN A 30 8.06 22.88 4.50
C GLN A 30 6.93 23.49 3.65
N LEU A 31 6.00 22.67 3.14
CA LEU A 31 4.78 23.12 2.43
C LEU A 31 3.62 23.49 3.37
N GLY A 32 3.83 23.45 4.70
CA GLY A 32 2.77 23.63 5.70
C GLY A 32 1.73 22.51 5.67
N GLU A 33 0.51 22.82 6.11
CA GLU A 33 -0.65 21.93 6.02
C GLU A 33 -1.17 21.87 4.57
N TYR A 34 -0.41 21.22 3.69
CA TYR A 34 -0.69 21.15 2.26
C TYR A 34 -1.95 20.33 1.95
N ASP A 35 -2.55 20.63 0.80
CA ASP A 35 -3.76 19.98 0.31
C ASP A 35 -3.45 19.23 -0.99
N LEU A 36 -3.43 17.91 -0.92
CA LEU A 36 -3.13 17.07 -2.09
C LEU A 36 -4.25 17.08 -3.14
N SER A 37 -5.47 17.50 -2.80
CA SER A 37 -6.55 17.66 -3.79
C SER A 37 -6.41 18.91 -4.66
N LYS A 38 -5.52 19.85 -4.28
CA LYS A 38 -5.48 21.20 -4.84
C LYS A 38 -4.31 21.52 -5.76
N GLY A 39 -3.42 20.58 -6.08
CA GLY A 39 -2.48 20.94 -7.13
C GLY A 39 -1.34 20.00 -7.42
N GLU A 40 -1.11 19.91 -8.73
CA GLU A 40 0.14 19.52 -9.39
C GLU A 40 1.36 20.10 -8.66
N ALA A 41 1.31 21.34 -8.17
CA ALA A 41 2.46 21.97 -7.51
C ALA A 41 2.98 21.22 -6.27
N VAL A 42 2.10 20.64 -5.44
CA VAL A 42 2.52 19.85 -4.27
C VAL A 42 3.12 18.53 -4.73
N LEU A 43 2.47 17.86 -5.70
CA LEU A 43 2.94 16.60 -6.26
C LEU A 43 4.29 16.77 -6.94
N ASP A 44 4.42 17.75 -7.83
CA ASP A 44 5.65 18.11 -8.53
C ASP A 44 6.80 18.37 -7.53
N GLN A 45 6.51 19.09 -6.43
CA GLN A 45 7.50 19.35 -5.41
C GLN A 45 7.92 18.06 -4.66
N HIS A 46 6.97 17.19 -4.33
CA HIS A 46 7.27 15.89 -3.71
C HIS A 46 8.09 14.99 -4.66
N HIS A 47 7.74 14.91 -5.93
CA HIS A 47 8.52 14.16 -6.93
C HIS A 47 9.89 14.81 -7.18
N ALA A 48 10.02 16.14 -7.11
CA ALA A 48 11.31 16.82 -7.19
C ALA A 48 12.22 16.47 -6.00
N TRP A 49 11.70 16.54 -4.77
CA TRP A 49 12.44 16.13 -3.58
C TRP A 49 12.83 14.65 -3.58
N ALA A 50 11.93 13.78 -4.05
CA ALA A 50 12.23 12.37 -4.19
C ALA A 50 13.44 12.13 -5.11
N ARG A 51 13.47 12.79 -6.27
CA ARG A 51 14.62 12.71 -7.18
C ARG A 51 15.89 13.28 -6.58
N GLU A 52 15.81 14.43 -5.90
CA GLU A 52 16.96 15.04 -5.21
C GLU A 52 17.55 14.11 -4.14
N ALA A 53 16.69 13.36 -3.45
CA ALA A 53 17.07 12.37 -2.44
C ALA A 53 17.51 11.01 -3.02
N GLY A 54 17.44 10.81 -4.34
CA GLY A 54 17.74 9.52 -4.96
C GLY A 54 16.70 8.43 -4.72
N ILE A 55 15.44 8.82 -4.47
CA ILE A 55 14.30 7.90 -4.42
C ILE A 55 13.83 7.63 -5.86
N ASP A 56 13.67 6.36 -6.21
CA ASP A 56 13.25 5.92 -7.54
C ASP A 56 11.73 5.75 -7.66
N PHE A 57 11.05 5.48 -6.55
CA PHE A 57 9.61 5.28 -6.53
C PHE A 57 8.93 5.57 -5.19
N PHE A 58 7.63 5.86 -5.25
CA PHE A 58 6.74 5.87 -4.10
C PHE A 58 5.99 4.54 -3.97
N ALA A 59 5.99 3.98 -2.76
CA ALA A 59 5.11 2.88 -2.34
C ALA A 59 3.88 3.49 -1.67
N MET A 60 2.82 3.68 -2.45
CA MET A 60 1.68 4.52 -2.10
C MET A 60 0.57 3.73 -1.43
N LEU A 61 0.12 4.17 -0.26
CA LEU A 61 -1.02 3.55 0.41
C LEU A 61 -2.28 3.62 -0.45
N TRP A 62 -3.01 2.51 -0.54
CA TRP A 62 -4.24 2.41 -1.31
C TRP A 62 -5.16 1.34 -0.71
N THR A 63 -6.46 1.62 -0.64
CA THR A 63 -7.42 0.79 0.11
C THR A 63 -8.40 0.03 -0.78
N GLY A 64 -8.25 0.08 -2.11
CA GLY A 64 -9.28 -0.40 -3.02
C GLY A 64 -10.32 0.63 -3.41
N ALA A 65 -10.06 1.88 -3.07
CA ALA A 65 -10.92 2.99 -3.39
C ALA A 65 -11.29 2.97 -4.89
N GLY A 66 -12.52 3.38 -5.25
CA GLY A 66 -12.95 3.41 -6.65
C GLY A 66 -13.39 2.06 -7.24
N SER A 67 -13.35 0.95 -6.49
CA SER A 67 -13.82 -0.36 -6.94
C SER A 67 -15.33 -0.56 -6.77
N ASP A 68 -15.91 -1.64 -7.31
CA ASP A 68 -17.37 -1.81 -7.33
C ASP A 68 -17.98 -2.16 -5.96
N LEU A 69 -17.23 -2.86 -5.10
CA LEU A 69 -17.77 -3.45 -3.86
C LEU A 69 -17.61 -2.58 -2.62
N VAL A 70 -16.61 -1.69 -2.58
CA VAL A 70 -16.38 -0.79 -1.43
C VAL A 70 -16.27 0.66 -1.91
N GLN A 71 -17.39 1.36 -1.82
CA GLN A 71 -17.49 2.79 -2.14
C GLN A 71 -17.82 3.56 -0.87
N TRP A 72 -16.95 4.48 -0.48
CA TRP A 72 -17.20 5.47 0.56
C TRP A 72 -16.95 6.87 -0.01
N ALA A 73 -17.43 7.91 0.69
CA ALA A 73 -17.65 9.24 0.11
C ALA A 73 -16.42 9.91 -0.54
N ARG A 74 -15.19 9.44 -0.29
CA ARG A 74 -13.97 9.96 -0.94
C ARG A 74 -13.06 8.86 -1.48
N ALA A 75 -13.62 7.69 -1.76
CA ALA A 75 -12.88 6.61 -2.41
C ALA A 75 -12.32 7.08 -3.77
N ASP A 76 -13.15 7.72 -4.59
CA ASP A 76 -12.73 8.31 -5.87
C ASP A 76 -11.63 9.37 -5.72
N GLU A 77 -11.58 10.09 -4.59
CA GLU A 77 -10.54 11.09 -4.32
C GLU A 77 -9.17 10.43 -4.14
N LEU A 78 -9.09 9.28 -3.45
CA LEU A 78 -7.83 8.54 -3.31
C LEU A 78 -7.34 7.97 -4.63
N ASP A 79 -8.25 7.45 -5.45
CA ASP A 79 -7.93 6.93 -6.78
C ASP A 79 -7.45 8.03 -7.73
N THR A 80 -8.12 9.19 -7.70
CA THR A 80 -7.67 10.38 -8.43
C THR A 80 -6.26 10.75 -8.01
N ARG A 81 -5.94 10.73 -6.71
CA ARG A 81 -4.59 11.03 -6.22
C ARG A 81 -3.55 10.00 -6.70
N VAL A 82 -3.89 8.71 -6.77
CA VAL A 82 -3.01 7.69 -7.38
C VAL A 82 -2.77 8.01 -8.85
N ALA A 83 -3.83 8.32 -9.60
CA ALA A 83 -3.74 8.68 -11.02
C ALA A 83 -2.91 9.95 -11.24
N ASP A 84 -3.08 10.98 -10.41
CA ASP A 84 -2.32 12.23 -10.48
C ASP A 84 -0.82 11.97 -10.30
N HIS A 85 -0.45 11.14 -9.33
CA HIS A 85 0.94 10.72 -9.14
C HIS A 85 1.50 9.96 -10.34
N LEU A 86 0.71 9.10 -10.98
CA LEU A 86 1.10 8.41 -12.21
C LEU A 86 1.23 9.38 -13.39
N ALA A 87 0.48 10.49 -13.40
CA ALA A 87 0.52 11.50 -14.44
C ALA A 87 1.68 12.50 -14.33
N VAL A 88 2.38 12.59 -13.18
CA VAL A 88 3.50 13.53 -12.98
C VAL A 88 4.63 13.26 -13.99
N LYS A 89 4.82 14.19 -14.92
CA LYS A 89 5.87 14.11 -15.95
C LYS A 89 7.23 14.28 -15.31
N ASN A 90 8.17 13.40 -15.66
CA ASN A 90 9.51 13.34 -15.06
C ASN A 90 9.50 13.08 -13.54
N GLY A 91 8.41 12.55 -12.99
CA GLY A 91 8.34 12.11 -11.60
C GLY A 91 9.03 10.76 -11.38
N VAL A 92 9.24 10.42 -10.10
CA VAL A 92 9.53 9.04 -9.67
C VAL A 92 8.35 8.10 -9.98
N LYS A 93 8.61 6.79 -10.07
CA LYS A 93 7.56 5.78 -10.33
C LYS A 93 6.63 5.61 -9.12
N THR A 94 5.50 4.93 -9.30
CA THR A 94 4.55 4.63 -8.21
C THR A 94 4.21 3.13 -8.18
N ALA A 95 4.14 2.55 -6.99
CA ALA A 95 3.63 1.21 -6.72
C ALA A 95 2.54 1.30 -5.64
N LEU A 96 1.58 0.36 -5.63
CA LEU A 96 0.52 0.35 -4.62
C LEU A 96 0.92 -0.46 -3.39
N VAL A 97 0.57 0.08 -2.22
CA VAL A 97 0.56 -0.58 -0.93
C VAL A 97 -0.90 -0.81 -0.56
N TYR A 98 -1.39 -2.00 -0.91
CA TYR A 98 -2.77 -2.36 -0.71
C TYR A 98 -3.04 -2.67 0.76
N ASN A 99 -3.89 -1.85 1.38
CA ASN A 99 -4.33 -1.99 2.76
C ASN A 99 -5.77 -2.49 2.83
N LEU A 100 -5.92 -3.81 2.75
CA LEU A 100 -7.21 -4.49 2.85
C LEU A 100 -7.92 -4.23 4.18
N ARG A 101 -7.17 -3.91 5.22
CA ARG A 101 -7.73 -3.78 6.56
C ARG A 101 -8.63 -2.55 6.74
N ASP A 102 -8.46 -1.53 5.91
CA ASP A 102 -9.32 -0.33 5.99
C ASP A 102 -10.73 -0.61 5.44
N VAL A 103 -10.94 -1.77 4.80
CA VAL A 103 -12.18 -2.11 4.09
C VAL A 103 -12.82 -3.43 4.54
N ILE A 104 -12.14 -4.22 5.36
CA ILE A 104 -12.72 -5.44 5.95
C ILE A 104 -12.56 -5.48 7.46
N ASN A 105 -13.49 -6.17 8.12
CA ASN A 105 -13.41 -6.43 9.55
C ASN A 105 -12.29 -7.42 9.86
N THR A 106 -11.57 -7.19 10.95
CA THR A 106 -10.66 -8.18 11.52
C THR A 106 -11.35 -8.95 12.64
N ASN A 107 -10.98 -10.21 12.82
CA ASN A 107 -11.50 -10.99 13.93
C ASN A 107 -11.00 -10.48 15.29
N HIS A 108 -11.47 -11.07 16.38
CA HIS A 108 -11.11 -10.70 17.76
C HIS A 108 -9.60 -10.78 18.09
N ARG A 109 -8.79 -11.40 17.22
CA ARG A 109 -7.32 -11.48 17.35
C ARG A 109 -6.60 -10.50 16.43
N GLY A 110 -7.34 -9.66 15.72
CA GLY A 110 -6.79 -8.71 14.75
C GLY A 110 -6.36 -9.35 13.43
N ALA A 111 -6.73 -10.61 13.16
CA ALA A 111 -6.39 -11.27 11.90
C ALA A 111 -7.39 -10.94 10.79
N ILE A 112 -6.88 -10.91 9.56
CA ILE A 112 -7.59 -10.68 8.31
C ILE A 112 -7.91 -12.06 7.70
N ASP A 113 -9.13 -12.54 7.90
CA ASP A 113 -9.54 -13.86 7.41
C ASP A 113 -10.17 -13.74 6.00
N LEU A 114 -9.49 -14.26 4.98
CA LEU A 114 -10.04 -14.21 3.61
C LEU A 114 -11.08 -15.30 3.34
N SER A 115 -11.34 -16.20 4.29
CA SER A 115 -12.48 -17.11 4.25
C SER A 115 -13.75 -16.52 4.86
N ASP A 116 -13.63 -15.39 5.58
CA ASP A 116 -14.80 -14.65 6.06
C ASP A 116 -15.61 -14.12 4.86
N LYS A 117 -16.91 -13.94 5.12
CA LYS A 117 -17.87 -13.57 4.09
C LYS A 117 -17.44 -12.28 3.40
N ASP A 118 -17.45 -12.32 2.07
CA ASP A 118 -17.16 -11.20 1.15
C ASP A 118 -15.69 -10.72 1.13
N SER A 119 -14.84 -11.05 2.12
CA SER A 119 -13.43 -10.61 2.18
C SER A 119 -12.63 -10.94 0.91
N CYS A 120 -12.73 -12.19 0.43
CA CYS A 120 -12.02 -12.59 -0.79
C CYS A 120 -12.57 -11.87 -2.03
N GLN A 121 -13.89 -11.66 -2.09
CA GLN A 121 -14.55 -11.01 -3.22
C GLN A 121 -14.22 -9.51 -3.28
N ILE A 122 -14.11 -8.84 -2.12
CA ILE A 122 -13.64 -7.46 -1.98
C ILE A 122 -12.19 -7.33 -2.45
N PHE A 123 -11.30 -8.21 -1.96
CA PHE A 123 -9.90 -8.24 -2.42
C PHE A 123 -9.84 -8.39 -3.94
N HIS A 124 -10.56 -9.37 -4.46
CA HIS A 124 -10.62 -9.67 -5.89
C HIS A 124 -11.05 -8.45 -6.71
N ASP A 125 -12.14 -7.80 -6.31
CA ASP A 125 -12.64 -6.58 -6.96
C ASP A 125 -11.60 -5.46 -6.96
N HIS A 126 -10.98 -5.21 -5.81
CA HIS A 126 -9.97 -4.16 -5.65
C HIS A 126 -8.78 -4.42 -6.59
N ILE A 127 -8.19 -5.62 -6.55
CA ILE A 127 -7.02 -5.90 -7.39
C ILE A 127 -7.38 -5.95 -8.87
N SER A 128 -8.57 -6.40 -9.24
CA SER A 128 -9.03 -6.38 -10.61
C SER A 128 -9.25 -4.95 -11.10
N HIS A 129 -9.68 -4.03 -10.24
CA HIS A 129 -9.71 -2.61 -10.56
C HIS A 129 -8.29 -2.07 -10.80
N ALA A 130 -7.37 -2.29 -9.85
CA ALA A 130 -5.99 -1.84 -9.98
C ALA A 130 -5.26 -2.42 -11.21
N SER A 131 -5.58 -3.66 -11.63
CA SER A 131 -5.03 -4.27 -12.84
C SER A 131 -5.44 -3.51 -14.11
N ARG A 132 -6.68 -3.04 -14.16
CA ARG A 132 -7.25 -2.32 -15.30
C ARG A 132 -6.89 -0.85 -15.33
N THR A 133 -6.73 -0.22 -14.17
CA THR A 133 -6.53 1.23 -14.07
C THR A 133 -5.07 1.62 -13.87
N PHE A 134 -4.37 1.03 -12.90
CA PHE A 134 -3.07 1.52 -12.47
C PHE A 134 -1.91 0.70 -13.01
N PHE A 135 -2.02 -0.63 -13.04
CA PHE A 135 -0.91 -1.53 -13.40
C PHE A 135 -0.45 -1.38 -14.85
N GLN A 136 -1.21 -0.69 -15.69
CA GLN A 136 -0.92 -0.46 -17.11
C GLN A 136 -0.30 0.92 -17.37
N GLU A 137 -0.32 1.83 -16.39
CA GLU A 137 0.23 3.18 -16.53
C GLU A 137 1.76 3.17 -16.71
N GLU A 138 2.29 4.09 -17.52
CA GLU A 138 3.72 4.16 -17.85
C GLU A 138 4.60 4.41 -16.60
N ASN A 139 4.09 5.21 -15.67
CA ASN A 139 4.76 5.53 -14.41
C ASN A 139 4.51 4.54 -13.29
N TYR A 140 3.79 3.44 -13.55
CA TYR A 140 3.68 2.35 -12.61
C TYR A 140 4.99 1.56 -12.51
N LEU A 141 5.46 1.29 -11.29
CA LEU A 141 6.68 0.54 -11.05
C LEU A 141 6.54 -0.90 -11.53
N ARG A 142 7.48 -1.35 -12.36
CA ARG A 142 7.57 -2.73 -12.83
C ARG A 142 8.94 -3.32 -12.62
N ILE A 143 8.99 -4.57 -12.20
CA ILE A 143 10.22 -5.37 -12.13
C ILE A 143 10.14 -6.43 -13.23
N LYS A 144 11.02 -6.33 -14.23
CA LYS A 144 11.04 -7.24 -15.40
C LYS A 144 9.68 -7.36 -16.10
N GLY A 145 8.92 -6.26 -16.16
CA GLY A 145 7.59 -6.21 -16.78
C GLY A 145 6.42 -6.50 -15.83
N SER A 146 6.66 -7.10 -14.66
CA SER A 146 5.61 -7.36 -13.66
C SER A 146 5.30 -6.10 -12.84
N PRO A 147 4.02 -5.67 -12.73
CA PRO A 147 3.64 -4.56 -11.87
C PRO A 147 3.91 -4.92 -10.40
N VAL A 148 4.53 -4.00 -9.65
CA VAL A 148 4.84 -4.21 -8.24
C VAL A 148 3.62 -3.89 -7.37
N LEU A 149 3.20 -4.85 -6.55
CA LEU A 149 2.11 -4.69 -5.59
C LEU A 149 2.60 -5.07 -4.19
N PHE A 150 2.46 -4.17 -3.23
CA PHE A 150 2.69 -4.48 -1.83
C PHE A 150 1.38 -4.91 -1.18
N LEU A 151 1.41 -6.01 -0.42
CA LEU A 151 0.31 -6.44 0.44
C LEU A 151 0.61 -6.00 1.87
N HIS A 152 -0.02 -4.92 2.31
CA HIS A 152 0.19 -4.34 3.64
C HIS A 152 -0.31 -5.31 4.71
N THR A 153 0.44 -5.45 5.81
CA THR A 153 0.11 -6.36 6.92
C THR A 153 -0.19 -7.81 6.52
N MET A 154 0.45 -8.32 5.45
CA MET A 154 0.26 -9.71 5.00
C MET A 154 0.52 -10.75 6.11
N ARG A 155 1.34 -10.42 7.11
CA ARG A 155 1.51 -11.22 8.34
C ARG A 155 0.23 -11.51 9.11
N ASP A 156 -0.79 -10.67 8.98
CA ASP A 156 -2.06 -10.79 9.69
C ASP A 156 -3.10 -11.60 8.89
N TYR A 157 -2.77 -12.01 7.67
CA TYR A 157 -3.68 -12.73 6.79
C TYR A 157 -3.78 -14.20 7.23
N VAL A 158 -4.99 -14.72 7.30
CA VAL A 158 -5.28 -16.14 7.53
C VAL A 158 -6.22 -16.67 6.44
N ASN A 159 -6.17 -17.98 6.19
CA ASN A 159 -7.00 -18.66 5.19
C ASN A 159 -6.95 -18.02 3.79
N TYR A 160 -5.83 -17.37 3.44
CA TYR A 160 -5.71 -16.53 2.24
C TYR A 160 -5.27 -17.27 0.97
N LYS A 161 -4.70 -18.48 1.11
CA LYS A 161 -3.94 -19.12 0.03
C LYS A 161 -4.73 -19.31 -1.26
N GLU A 162 -5.92 -19.91 -1.16
CA GLU A 162 -6.76 -20.18 -2.32
C GLU A 162 -7.28 -18.87 -2.93
N CYS A 163 -7.67 -17.92 -2.09
CA CYS A 163 -8.14 -16.62 -2.53
C CYS A 163 -7.07 -15.87 -3.34
N LEU A 164 -5.85 -15.72 -2.80
CA LEU A 164 -4.76 -15.02 -3.49
C LEU A 164 -4.38 -15.71 -4.80
N LYS A 165 -4.36 -17.04 -4.81
CA LYS A 165 -4.06 -17.81 -6.02
C LYS A 165 -5.06 -17.48 -7.14
N ILE A 166 -6.37 -17.56 -6.85
CA ILE A 166 -7.43 -17.25 -7.82
C ILE A 166 -7.31 -15.80 -8.31
N ILE A 167 -7.14 -14.84 -7.41
CA ILE A 167 -7.05 -13.42 -7.74
C ILE A 167 -5.90 -13.17 -8.71
N PHE A 168 -4.70 -13.63 -8.39
CA PHE A 168 -3.52 -13.31 -9.20
C PHE A 168 -3.42 -14.15 -10.48
N GLU A 169 -3.99 -15.36 -10.52
CA GLU A 169 -4.20 -16.08 -11.78
C GLU A 169 -5.12 -15.30 -12.72
N GLN A 170 -6.18 -14.69 -12.20
CA GLN A 170 -7.06 -13.84 -13.00
C GLN A 170 -6.36 -12.56 -13.47
N VAL A 171 -5.61 -11.87 -12.60
CA VAL A 171 -4.81 -10.71 -13.01
C VAL A 171 -3.84 -11.10 -14.13
N GLN A 172 -3.17 -12.24 -14.02
CA GLN A 172 -2.28 -12.74 -15.07
C GLN A 172 -3.02 -12.97 -16.40
N GLN A 173 -4.25 -13.47 -16.37
CA GLN A 173 -5.08 -13.61 -17.57
C GLN A 173 -5.49 -12.26 -18.16
N GLU A 174 -5.79 -11.27 -17.31
CA GLU A 174 -6.26 -9.94 -17.73
C GLU A 174 -5.13 -9.09 -18.34
N ILE A 175 -3.96 -9.02 -17.70
CA ILE A 175 -2.86 -8.13 -18.10
C ILE A 175 -1.63 -8.86 -18.64
N GLY A 176 -1.71 -10.18 -18.81
CA GLY A 176 -0.67 -11.02 -19.41
C GLY A 176 0.55 -11.27 -18.53
N THR A 177 0.58 -10.78 -17.29
CA THR A 177 1.70 -10.96 -16.36
C THR A 177 1.22 -11.14 -14.92
N TYR A 178 1.96 -11.95 -14.16
CA TYR A 178 1.77 -12.06 -12.72
C TYR A 178 2.39 -10.84 -12.03
N PRO A 179 1.72 -10.20 -11.04
CA PRO A 179 2.30 -9.10 -10.28
C PRO A 179 3.55 -9.52 -9.51
N TYR A 180 4.50 -8.59 -9.34
CA TYR A 180 5.61 -8.77 -8.42
C TYR A 180 5.13 -8.42 -7.01
N ILE A 181 4.77 -9.45 -6.24
CA ILE A 181 4.12 -9.28 -4.93
C ILE A 181 5.17 -9.08 -3.83
N ILE A 182 5.04 -8.01 -3.07
CA ILE A 182 5.85 -7.73 -1.88
C ILE A 182 4.96 -7.83 -0.64
N GLY A 183 5.16 -8.87 0.17
CA GLY A 183 4.39 -9.05 1.41
C GLY A 183 4.99 -8.26 2.58
N ASP A 184 4.21 -7.41 3.24
CA ASP A 184 4.58 -6.86 4.55
C ASP A 184 4.38 -7.92 5.63
N ALA A 185 5.42 -8.74 5.80
CA ALA A 185 5.37 -9.96 6.57
C ALA A 185 6.25 -9.90 7.83
N VAL A 186 7.30 -9.08 7.83
CA VAL A 186 8.30 -9.11 8.91
C VAL A 186 7.93 -8.09 9.99
N TRP A 187 7.72 -8.57 11.21
CA TRP A 187 7.46 -7.73 12.39
C TRP A 187 8.41 -8.07 13.53
N TRP A 188 8.41 -7.27 14.60
CA TRP A 188 9.20 -7.53 15.81
C TRP A 188 8.74 -8.78 16.58
N SER A 189 7.45 -9.13 16.47
CA SER A 189 6.86 -10.30 17.10
C SER A 189 5.57 -10.74 16.35
N PRO A 190 5.44 -12.01 15.93
CA PRO A 190 6.46 -13.04 16.05
C PRO A 190 7.67 -12.75 15.14
N GLY A 191 8.84 -13.29 15.49
CA GLY A 191 10.07 -13.09 14.73
C GLY A 191 9.99 -13.70 13.32
N SER A 192 10.94 -13.33 12.46
CA SER A 192 10.99 -13.82 11.06
C SER A 192 11.04 -15.35 10.95
N ASP A 193 11.62 -16.04 11.92
CA ASP A 193 11.70 -17.50 11.98
C ASP A 193 10.33 -18.19 12.11
N GLN A 194 9.32 -17.47 12.58
CA GLN A 194 7.97 -17.97 12.81
C GLN A 194 7.00 -17.63 11.68
N MET A 195 7.44 -16.90 10.65
CA MET A 195 6.58 -16.55 9.52
C MET A 195 6.29 -17.77 8.63
N PRO A 196 5.09 -17.84 8.02
CA PRO A 196 4.67 -18.98 7.20
C PRO A 196 5.32 -18.94 5.80
N TRP A 197 6.65 -19.02 5.73
CA TRP A 197 7.43 -18.89 4.48
C TRP A 197 7.01 -19.87 3.39
N ALA A 198 6.57 -21.08 3.76
CA ALA A 198 6.07 -22.07 2.81
C ALA A 198 4.77 -21.60 2.14
N ASP A 199 3.88 -20.95 2.88
CA ASP A 199 2.62 -20.42 2.34
C ASP A 199 2.88 -19.22 1.43
N TYR A 200 3.79 -18.32 1.79
CA TYR A 200 4.20 -17.20 0.93
C TYR A 200 4.81 -17.68 -0.40
N LYS A 201 5.64 -18.74 -0.36
CA LYS A 201 6.13 -19.38 -1.58
C LYS A 201 5.02 -20.01 -2.40
N HIS A 202 4.04 -20.64 -1.74
CA HIS A 202 2.92 -21.28 -2.41
C HIS A 202 2.03 -20.30 -3.20
N VAL A 203 1.88 -19.06 -2.70
CA VAL A 203 1.11 -18.00 -3.37
C VAL A 203 1.98 -17.02 -4.18
N ASN A 204 3.21 -17.43 -4.53
CA ASN A 204 4.14 -16.65 -5.35
C ASN A 204 4.46 -15.23 -4.83
N VAL A 205 4.57 -15.06 -3.50
CA VAL A 205 5.15 -13.83 -2.93
C VAL A 205 6.59 -13.69 -3.42
N SER A 206 6.87 -12.60 -4.13
CA SER A 206 8.15 -12.39 -4.82
C SER A 206 9.22 -11.85 -3.88
N ALA A 207 8.83 -11.03 -2.91
CA ALA A 207 9.70 -10.52 -1.86
C ALA A 207 8.90 -10.22 -0.59
N VAL A 208 9.60 -9.95 0.52
CA VAL A 208 8.98 -9.49 1.76
C VAL A 208 9.64 -8.23 2.27
N THR A 209 8.87 -7.43 3.00
CA THR A 209 9.33 -6.22 3.66
C THR A 209 8.90 -6.20 5.13
N ALA A 210 9.44 -5.23 5.86
CA ALA A 210 9.04 -4.86 7.19
C ALA A 210 8.54 -3.40 7.15
N PHE A 211 7.24 -3.18 7.23
CA PHE A 211 6.66 -1.84 7.43
C PHE A 211 6.86 -1.36 8.89
N ASN A 212 8.08 -1.51 9.42
CA ASN A 212 8.38 -1.24 10.82
C ASN A 212 8.94 0.18 10.93
N LEU A 213 8.23 1.07 11.62
CA LEU A 213 8.78 2.35 12.02
C LEU A 213 9.64 2.16 13.28
N VAL A 214 10.91 2.57 13.21
CA VAL A 214 11.77 2.69 14.39
C VAL A 214 11.47 4.04 15.04
N ASP A 215 10.88 4.02 16.23
CA ASP A 215 10.78 5.21 17.09
C ASP A 215 11.86 5.15 18.18
N HIS A 216 12.92 5.93 17.98
CA HIS A 216 14.02 6.06 18.94
C HIS A 216 13.59 6.66 20.29
N SER A 217 12.47 7.38 20.34
CA SER A 217 11.95 7.96 21.58
C SER A 217 11.16 6.95 22.42
N GLN A 218 10.72 5.83 21.83
CA GLN A 218 9.85 4.85 22.50
C GLN A 218 10.25 3.39 22.16
N PRO A 219 11.51 2.99 22.42
CA PRO A 219 12.00 1.65 22.07
C PRO A 219 11.22 0.52 22.75
N SER A 220 10.59 0.79 23.90
CA SER A 220 9.75 -0.17 24.63
C SER A 220 8.34 -0.34 24.04
N LYS A 221 7.89 0.54 23.12
CA LYS A 221 6.57 0.49 22.47
C LYS A 221 6.61 -0.05 21.04
N MET A 222 7.76 -0.58 20.59
CA MET A 222 7.88 -1.27 19.31
C MET A 222 7.06 -2.58 19.23
N GLY A 223 6.34 -2.95 20.30
CA GLY A 223 5.33 -4.00 20.30
C GLY A 223 3.95 -3.53 19.80
N ALA A 224 3.41 -4.26 18.83
CA ALA A 224 2.03 -4.31 18.30
C ALA A 224 1.29 -3.01 17.87
N SER A 225 1.59 -1.81 18.40
CA SER A 225 0.63 -0.69 18.32
C SER A 225 1.13 0.56 17.59
N PHE A 226 2.43 0.77 17.40
CA PHE A 226 2.90 2.09 16.95
C PHE A 226 2.70 2.36 15.45
N ALA A 227 3.17 1.48 14.55
CA ALA A 227 2.93 1.68 13.11
C ALA A 227 1.43 1.64 12.78
N TRP A 228 0.67 0.84 13.54
CA TRP A 228 -0.78 0.74 13.47
C TRP A 228 -1.47 2.09 13.59
N TYR A 229 -1.34 2.80 14.72
CA TYR A 229 -2.06 4.08 14.91
C TYR A 229 -1.60 5.22 13.99
N GLY A 230 -0.35 5.18 13.51
CA GLY A 230 0.21 6.22 12.64
C GLY A 230 -0.15 6.08 11.16
N SER A 231 -0.57 4.87 10.71
CA SER A 231 -0.78 4.55 9.30
C SER A 231 -2.23 4.24 8.91
N GLN A 232 -3.21 4.46 9.80
CA GLN A 232 -4.63 4.22 9.49
C GLN A 232 -5.35 5.44 8.90
N LEU A 233 -6.14 5.22 7.84
CA LEU A 233 -7.33 6.02 7.56
C LEU A 233 -8.40 5.50 8.52
N TYR A 234 -8.69 6.20 9.60
CA TYR A 234 -9.90 5.90 10.34
C TYR A 234 -11.09 6.39 9.53
N HIS A 235 -11.89 5.46 9.02
CA HIS A 235 -13.27 5.72 8.64
C HIS A 235 -14.13 5.49 9.88
N ASP A 236 -14.72 6.57 10.41
CA ASP A 236 -15.77 6.51 11.44
C ASP A 236 -17.10 6.01 10.85
#